data_AF-A0A6A6Z4W2-F1
#
_entry.id   AF-A0A6A6Z4W2-F1
#
_cell.length_a   1.000
_cell.length_b   1.000
_cell.length_c   1.000
_cell.angle_alpha   90.00
_cell.angle_beta   90.00
_cell.angle_gamma   90.00
#
_symmetry.space_group_name_H-M   'P 1'
#
loop_
_entity.id
_entity.type
_entity.pdbx_description
1 polymer ?
#
loop_
_entity_poly.entity_id
_entity_poly.type
_entity_poly.pdbx_seq_one_letter_code
_entity_poly.pdbx_strand_id
1 'polypeptide(L)'
;MGRKFDPHQTLIEKVTWDVARNCTDIALEFALLGYIDIATSLFNITADFNSTCRASWSPGLYFAWEATNSWPAAIPAEERTLKYLAKLENERLLWKRDTHKEEGGLEKLLETAQGYAKAAVWGSATLRPDDYAAALDLAIFQGRKDKAQEIVKTIADNFHMMYRELSKSRLAWSMLKDKVVAQELGLDDGKVRAFGEEVLKTFQKRIKDGPLRRPYENKSMRELVQLCNDNTLKNAIWEETDYDPDNPPTTIIREPASAEEVTALERRLGCKSGLPDDFKEFLLVSNGLDQWWNGFFGEPELSGTDAVRIYDAQGHQQEWDEEGIDLTNIPGLPFKTVWPKFDHTVLINAGDAETVLVWMIEPEVIEVARKLLWETYEESDEETKKQFMECLNAAYGSKEGSDELTWLIISWCPQAAKMQTFSCFREFLEYLAGETAREDTMDEEDAQGRPLYSHDVFAYGLR
;
A
#
# COMPACT_ATOMS: atom_id res chain seq x y z
N MET A 1 1.97 6.78 -0.28
CA MET A 1 2.29 5.37 0.07
C MET A 1 2.56 5.34 1.57
N GLY A 2 1.97 4.42 2.33
CA GLY A 2 2.09 4.37 3.81
C GLY A 2 3.34 3.63 4.30
N ARG A 3 3.53 3.51 5.62
CA ARG A 3 4.54 2.61 6.23
C ARG A 3 4.33 1.18 5.72
N LYS A 4 5.41 0.38 5.64
CA LYS A 4 5.33 -1.03 5.20
C LYS A 4 4.23 -1.80 5.92
N PHE A 5 4.10 -1.56 7.22
CA PHE A 5 2.98 -2.03 8.01
C PHE A 5 2.29 -0.86 8.70
N ASP A 6 0.99 -0.76 8.46
CA ASP A 6 0.07 0.11 9.17
C ASP A 6 -1.17 -0.72 9.52
N PRO A 7 -1.50 -0.87 10.83
CA PRO A 7 -2.66 -1.67 11.24
C PRO A 7 -3.98 -1.18 10.67
N HIS A 8 -4.16 0.15 10.59
CA HIS A 8 -5.39 0.74 10.09
C HIS A 8 -5.54 0.49 8.60
N GLN A 9 -4.50 0.78 7.80
CA GLN A 9 -4.49 0.54 6.36
C GLN A 9 -4.73 -0.94 6.04
N THR A 10 -4.06 -1.83 6.78
CA THR A 10 -4.21 -3.27 6.61
C THR A 10 -5.65 -3.72 6.86
N LEU A 11 -6.30 -3.14 7.87
CA LEU A 11 -7.68 -3.48 8.23
C LEU A 11 -8.70 -2.93 7.21
N ILE A 12 -8.48 -1.74 6.63
CA ILE A 12 -9.44 -1.13 5.69
C ILE A 12 -9.23 -1.58 4.23
N GLU A 13 -8.05 -2.12 3.89
CA GLU A 13 -7.72 -2.53 2.52
C GLU A 13 -8.76 -3.50 1.96
N LYS A 14 -9.42 -3.11 0.85
CA LYS A 14 -10.51 -3.84 0.22
C LYS A 14 -9.97 -4.97 -0.68
N VAL A 15 -8.81 -4.77 -1.30
CA VAL A 15 -8.21 -5.70 -2.26
C VAL A 15 -7.42 -6.77 -1.52
N THR A 16 -7.95 -8.00 -1.46
CA THR A 16 -7.27 -9.04 -0.67
C THR A 16 -5.94 -9.50 -1.27
N TRP A 17 -5.73 -9.34 -2.58
CA TRP A 17 -4.42 -9.52 -3.19
C TRP A 17 -3.37 -8.59 -2.57
N ASP A 18 -3.71 -7.32 -2.34
CA ASP A 18 -2.80 -6.36 -1.72
C ASP A 18 -2.53 -6.69 -0.25
N VAL A 19 -3.54 -7.14 0.49
CA VAL A 19 -3.37 -7.66 1.86
C VAL A 19 -2.39 -8.83 1.87
N ALA A 20 -2.56 -9.80 0.96
CA ALA A 20 -1.71 -10.99 0.88
C ALA A 20 -0.27 -10.65 0.45
N ARG A 21 -0.12 -9.79 -0.55
CA ARG A 21 1.18 -9.28 -1.03
C ARG A 21 1.91 -8.55 0.10
N ASN A 22 1.23 -7.65 0.81
CA ASN A 22 1.82 -6.91 1.93
C ASN A 22 2.26 -7.84 3.06
N CYS A 23 1.39 -8.78 3.47
CA CYS A 23 1.72 -9.80 4.47
C CYS A 23 2.98 -10.60 4.09
N THR A 24 3.11 -10.95 2.80
CA THR A 24 4.26 -11.69 2.27
C THR A 24 5.55 -10.86 2.32
N ASP A 25 5.52 -9.58 1.94
CA ASP A 25 6.70 -8.71 1.98
C ASP A 25 7.16 -8.47 3.43
N ILE A 26 6.22 -8.30 4.36
CA ILE A 26 6.49 -8.21 5.81
C ILE A 26 7.07 -9.52 6.34
N ALA A 27 6.49 -10.67 5.97
CA ALA A 27 7.00 -11.99 6.38
C ALA A 27 8.42 -12.24 5.87
N LEU A 28 8.73 -11.81 4.64
CA LEU A 28 10.07 -11.92 4.09
C LEU A 28 11.09 -11.10 4.89
N GLU A 29 10.74 -9.88 5.27
CA GLU A 29 11.61 -9.04 6.10
C GLU A 29 11.85 -9.66 7.49
N PHE A 30 10.81 -10.17 8.17
CA PHE A 30 11.01 -10.93 9.42
C PHE A 30 11.96 -12.11 9.23
N ALA A 31 11.82 -12.87 8.13
CA ALA A 31 12.69 -14.00 7.83
C ALA A 31 14.14 -13.56 7.61
N LEU A 32 14.39 -12.48 6.86
CA LEU A 32 15.73 -11.93 6.62
C LEU A 32 16.40 -11.43 7.91
N LEU A 33 15.60 -10.95 8.86
CA LEU A 33 16.03 -10.58 10.22
C LEU A 33 16.24 -11.80 11.13
N GLY A 34 15.95 -13.02 10.67
CA GLY A 34 16.11 -14.28 11.40
C GLY A 34 14.92 -14.68 12.28
N TYR A 35 13.78 -13.98 12.19
CA TYR A 35 12.52 -14.32 12.88
C TYR A 35 11.62 -15.21 12.01
N ILE A 36 12.17 -16.38 11.65
CA ILE A 36 11.55 -17.31 10.69
C ILE A 36 10.27 -17.94 11.25
N ASP A 37 10.16 -18.06 12.56
CA ASP A 37 8.93 -18.46 13.27
C ASP A 37 7.78 -17.47 12.99
N ILE A 38 8.01 -16.17 13.14
CA ILE A 38 7.02 -15.12 12.89
C ILE A 38 6.64 -15.10 11.40
N ALA A 39 7.63 -15.14 10.51
CA ALA A 39 7.40 -15.22 9.07
C ALA A 39 6.53 -16.43 8.69
N THR A 40 6.77 -17.58 9.32
CA THR A 40 5.99 -18.81 9.10
C THR A 40 4.56 -18.68 9.62
N SER A 41 4.34 -18.00 10.75
CA SER A 41 2.99 -17.72 11.25
C SER A 41 2.21 -16.81 10.29
N LEU A 42 2.84 -15.77 9.75
CA LEU A 42 2.23 -14.87 8.75
C LEU A 42 1.91 -15.60 7.44
N PHE A 43 2.80 -16.49 7.02
CA PHE A 43 2.55 -17.36 5.88
C PHE A 43 1.33 -18.25 6.09
N ASN A 44 1.23 -18.92 7.24
CA ASN A 44 0.14 -19.87 7.49
C ASN A 44 -1.24 -19.22 7.53
N ILE A 45 -1.36 -17.98 8.04
CA ILE A 45 -2.66 -17.30 8.09
C ILE A 45 -3.14 -16.87 6.69
N THR A 46 -2.23 -16.65 5.74
CA THR A 46 -2.59 -16.26 4.37
C THR A 46 -2.71 -17.46 3.43
N ALA A 47 -2.18 -18.63 3.79
CA ALA A 47 -2.14 -19.82 2.94
C ALA A 47 -3.52 -20.27 2.42
N ASP A 48 -4.55 -20.20 3.26
CA ASP A 48 -5.92 -20.59 2.90
C ASP A 48 -6.61 -19.56 1.98
N PHE A 49 -6.20 -18.30 2.06
CA PHE A 49 -6.67 -17.22 1.18
C PHE A 49 -5.92 -17.21 -0.18
N ASN A 50 -4.76 -17.85 -0.23
CA ASN A 50 -3.72 -17.65 -1.26
C ASN A 50 -3.67 -18.70 -2.38
N SER A 51 -4.67 -19.55 -2.59
CA SER A 51 -4.59 -20.55 -3.67
C SER A 51 -4.29 -19.92 -5.05
N THR A 52 -4.77 -18.70 -5.28
CA THR A 52 -4.48 -17.85 -6.45
C THR A 52 -3.25 -16.95 -6.29
N CYS A 53 -2.78 -16.69 -5.07
CA CYS A 53 -1.69 -15.74 -4.80
C CYS A 53 -0.32 -16.35 -4.53
N ARG A 54 -0.17 -17.68 -4.65
CA ARG A 54 1.14 -18.35 -4.56
C ARG A 54 2.21 -17.76 -5.48
N ALA A 55 1.80 -17.22 -6.64
CA ALA A 55 2.71 -16.56 -7.58
C ALA A 55 3.41 -15.32 -7.00
N SER A 56 2.88 -14.73 -5.93
CA SER A 56 3.44 -13.55 -5.25
C SER A 56 4.51 -13.88 -4.19
N TRP A 57 4.73 -15.17 -3.89
CA TRP A 57 5.64 -15.57 -2.82
C TRP A 57 7.10 -15.45 -3.23
N SER A 58 7.90 -14.81 -2.37
CA SER A 58 9.33 -14.74 -2.57
C SER A 58 9.96 -16.14 -2.38
N PRO A 59 10.79 -16.60 -3.34
CA PRO A 59 11.65 -17.77 -3.16
C PRO A 59 12.47 -17.76 -1.87
N GLY A 60 12.78 -16.57 -1.32
CA GLY A 60 13.53 -16.43 -0.08
C GLY A 60 12.91 -17.16 1.12
N LEU A 61 11.56 -17.23 1.21
CA LEU A 61 10.91 -17.94 2.31
C LEU A 61 11.17 -19.46 2.25
N TYR A 62 11.25 -20.05 1.06
CA TYR A 62 11.60 -21.46 0.88
C TYR A 62 13.02 -21.74 1.40
N PHE A 63 13.96 -20.84 1.12
CA PHE A 63 15.33 -20.96 1.61
C PHE A 63 15.42 -20.77 3.14
N ALA A 64 14.59 -19.90 3.72
CA ALA A 64 14.48 -19.72 5.16
C ALA A 64 14.02 -21.00 5.88
N TRP A 65 12.98 -21.66 5.35
CA TRP A 65 12.45 -22.91 5.90
C TRP A 65 13.42 -24.07 5.70
N GLU A 66 14.14 -24.11 4.58
CA GLU A 66 15.23 -25.07 4.39
C GLU A 66 16.32 -24.88 5.46
N ALA A 67 16.78 -23.64 5.66
CA ALA A 67 17.91 -23.34 6.55
C ALA A 67 17.63 -23.69 8.03
N THR A 68 16.36 -23.68 8.43
CA THR A 68 15.88 -24.03 9.78
C THR A 68 15.21 -25.40 9.87
N ASN A 69 15.05 -26.10 8.74
CA ASN A 69 14.25 -27.33 8.62
C ASN A 69 12.83 -27.19 9.22
N SER A 70 12.24 -25.99 9.12
CA SER A 70 10.95 -25.62 9.75
C SER A 70 9.91 -25.29 8.69
N TRP A 71 9.52 -26.31 7.92
CA TRP A 71 8.60 -26.17 6.79
C TRP A 71 7.14 -25.99 7.24
N PRO A 72 6.39 -25.02 6.68
CA PRO A 72 4.95 -24.94 6.86
C PRO A 72 4.24 -26.18 6.32
N ALA A 73 3.15 -26.59 6.96
CA ALA A 73 2.37 -27.76 6.53
C ALA A 73 1.80 -27.59 5.12
N ALA A 74 1.46 -26.36 4.71
CA ALA A 74 0.89 -26.04 3.41
C ALA A 74 1.88 -26.21 2.24
N ILE A 75 3.18 -26.29 2.49
CA ILE A 75 4.19 -26.52 1.44
C ILE A 75 4.27 -28.02 1.12
N PRO A 76 3.97 -28.46 -0.11
CA PRO A 76 4.02 -29.88 -0.48
C PRO A 76 5.41 -30.49 -0.35
N ALA A 77 5.50 -31.79 -0.05
CA ALA A 77 6.78 -32.47 0.20
C ALA A 77 7.72 -32.43 -1.03
N GLU A 78 7.16 -32.47 -2.24
CA GLU A 78 7.86 -32.36 -3.51
C GLU A 78 8.59 -31.01 -3.69
N GLU A 79 8.06 -29.94 -3.09
CA GLU A 79 8.66 -28.60 -3.12
C GLU A 79 9.78 -28.43 -2.08
N ARG A 80 9.86 -29.32 -1.08
CA ARG A 80 10.89 -29.29 -0.02
C ARG A 80 12.21 -29.95 -0.45
N THR A 81 12.32 -30.37 -1.71
CA THR A 81 13.47 -31.10 -2.21
C THR A 81 14.59 -30.18 -2.71
N LEU A 82 15.85 -30.59 -2.57
CA LEU A 82 16.99 -29.83 -3.11
C LEU A 82 16.85 -29.55 -4.61
N LYS A 83 16.24 -30.47 -5.36
CA LYS A 83 15.99 -30.33 -6.80
C LYS A 83 14.97 -29.23 -7.10
N TYR A 84 13.93 -29.09 -6.27
CA TYR A 84 12.96 -28.01 -6.43
C TYR A 84 13.60 -26.67 -6.06
N LEU A 85 14.30 -26.60 -4.92
CA LEU A 85 14.98 -25.40 -4.45
C LEU A 85 16.04 -24.89 -5.43
N ALA A 86 16.77 -25.78 -6.09
CA ALA A 86 17.73 -25.41 -7.14
C ALA A 86 17.08 -24.68 -8.33
N LYS A 87 15.78 -24.90 -8.61
CA LYS A 87 15.05 -24.17 -9.66
C LYS A 87 14.63 -22.76 -9.23
N LEU A 88 14.57 -22.53 -7.92
CA LEU A 88 14.22 -21.23 -7.34
C LEU A 88 15.44 -20.34 -7.18
N GLU A 89 16.66 -20.89 -7.28
CA GLU A 89 17.90 -20.13 -7.19
C GLU A 89 18.00 -19.10 -8.32
N ASN A 90 18.51 -17.92 -7.99
CA ASN A 90 18.66 -16.85 -8.96
C ASN A 90 19.86 -17.12 -9.88
N GLU A 91 19.61 -17.30 -11.18
CA GLU A 91 20.63 -17.61 -12.18
C GLU A 91 21.76 -16.57 -12.23
N ARG A 92 21.45 -15.29 -12.03
CA ARG A 92 22.46 -14.21 -12.04
C ARG A 92 23.40 -14.30 -10.85
N LEU A 93 22.89 -14.67 -9.66
CA LEU A 93 23.74 -14.92 -8.48
C LEU A 93 24.66 -16.11 -8.72
N LEU A 94 24.11 -17.22 -9.24
CA LEU A 94 24.89 -18.43 -9.55
C LEU A 94 25.99 -18.14 -10.58
N TRP A 95 25.64 -17.43 -11.66
CA TRP A 95 26.59 -17.04 -12.69
C TRP A 95 27.72 -16.16 -12.15
N LYS A 96 27.40 -15.17 -11.30
CA LYS A 96 28.43 -14.34 -10.66
C LYS A 96 29.34 -15.15 -9.75
N ARG A 97 28.78 -16.03 -8.91
CA ARG A 97 29.57 -16.92 -8.07
C ARG A 97 30.53 -17.76 -8.91
N ASP A 98 30.04 -18.39 -9.98
CA ASP A 98 30.85 -19.26 -10.84
C ASP A 98 31.93 -18.48 -11.60
N THR A 99 31.63 -17.24 -12.00
CA THR A 99 32.58 -16.35 -12.71
C THR A 99 33.67 -15.81 -11.79
N HIS A 100 33.36 -15.61 -10.50
CA HIS A 100 34.26 -14.99 -9.51
C HIS A 100 34.83 -15.97 -8.49
N LYS A 101 34.66 -17.29 -8.67
CA LYS A 101 35.09 -18.31 -7.69
C LYS A 101 36.60 -18.42 -7.47
N GLU A 102 37.39 -17.98 -8.44
CA GLU A 102 38.86 -18.04 -8.40
C GLU A 102 39.47 -17.01 -7.43
N GLU A 103 40.76 -17.15 -7.14
CA GLU A 103 41.49 -16.27 -6.22
C GLU A 103 41.40 -14.79 -6.63
N GLY A 104 41.07 -13.91 -5.67
CA GLY A 104 40.85 -12.48 -5.88
C GLY A 104 39.52 -12.12 -6.55
N GLY A 105 38.68 -13.10 -6.90
CA GLY A 105 37.38 -12.85 -7.55
C GLY A 105 36.35 -12.17 -6.64
N LEU A 106 36.37 -12.48 -5.33
CA LEU A 106 35.50 -11.84 -4.33
C LEU A 106 35.82 -10.36 -4.18
N GLU A 107 37.10 -10.00 -4.10
CA GLU A 107 37.57 -8.62 -3.99
C GLU A 107 37.12 -7.79 -5.21
N LYS A 108 37.28 -8.33 -6.44
CA LYS A 108 36.80 -7.69 -7.67
C LYS A 108 35.28 -7.50 -7.68
N LEU A 109 34.55 -8.48 -7.16
CA LEU A 109 33.10 -8.40 -7.07
C LEU A 109 32.67 -7.32 -6.06
N LEU A 110 33.37 -7.21 -4.92
CA LEU A 110 33.14 -6.16 -3.92
C LEU A 110 33.47 -4.76 -4.44
N GLU A 111 34.59 -4.59 -5.17
CA GLU A 111 34.92 -3.32 -5.82
C GLU A 111 33.82 -2.88 -6.81
N THR A 112 33.23 -3.85 -7.51
CA THR A 112 32.10 -3.62 -8.41
C THR A 112 30.83 -3.26 -7.63
N ALA A 113 30.56 -3.99 -6.53
CA ALA A 113 29.40 -3.80 -5.67
C ALA A 113 29.39 -2.41 -5.01
N GLN A 114 30.57 -1.92 -4.61
CA GLN A 114 30.78 -0.59 -4.04
C GLN A 114 30.66 0.54 -5.06
N GLY A 115 30.52 0.23 -6.36
CA GLY A 115 30.35 1.24 -7.40
C GLY A 115 31.65 1.95 -7.83
N TYR A 116 32.80 1.62 -7.25
CA TYR A 116 34.08 2.28 -7.55
C TYR A 116 34.47 2.20 -9.04
N ALA A 117 34.16 1.09 -9.72
CA ALA A 117 34.41 0.94 -11.15
C ALA A 117 33.60 1.90 -12.04
N LYS A 118 32.45 2.42 -11.56
CA LYS A 118 31.60 3.38 -12.32
C LYS A 118 31.70 4.81 -11.81
N ALA A 119 32.11 5.03 -10.55
CA ALA A 119 32.38 6.36 -10.02
C ALA A 119 33.42 7.12 -10.87
N ALA A 120 34.44 6.41 -11.38
CA ALA A 120 35.45 6.94 -12.29
C ALA A 120 34.92 7.40 -13.66
N VAL A 121 33.69 7.02 -14.03
CA VAL A 121 33.10 7.31 -15.36
C VAL A 121 31.88 8.24 -15.26
N TRP A 122 31.10 8.17 -14.18
CA TRP A 122 29.78 8.83 -14.07
C TRP A 122 29.62 9.75 -12.83
N GLY A 123 30.67 9.94 -12.02
CA GLY A 123 30.70 11.01 -11.01
C GLY A 123 30.25 10.66 -9.59
N SER A 124 29.59 9.51 -9.36
CA SER A 124 29.33 8.99 -8.00
C SER A 124 29.34 7.45 -7.94
N ALA A 125 29.75 6.91 -6.79
CA ALA A 125 29.71 5.48 -6.52
C ALA A 125 28.28 5.09 -6.14
N THR A 126 27.63 4.24 -6.94
CA THR A 126 26.31 3.68 -6.61
C THR A 126 26.48 2.25 -6.11
N LEU A 127 25.97 1.97 -4.91
CA LEU A 127 25.92 0.61 -4.37
C LEU A 127 25.07 -0.27 -5.29
N ARG A 128 25.50 -1.52 -5.47
CA ARG A 128 24.79 -2.49 -6.31
C ARG A 128 24.29 -3.68 -5.46
N PRO A 129 23.03 -3.67 -5.05
CA PRO A 129 22.45 -4.70 -4.18
C PRO A 129 22.65 -6.14 -4.68
N ASP A 130 22.55 -6.36 -5.99
CA ASP A 130 22.69 -7.66 -6.63
C ASP A 130 24.15 -8.16 -6.65
N ASP A 131 25.13 -7.26 -6.69
CA ASP A 131 26.56 -7.59 -6.56
C ASP A 131 26.90 -7.89 -5.10
N TYR A 132 26.32 -7.17 -4.13
CA TYR A 132 26.49 -7.45 -2.70
C TYR A 132 25.92 -8.81 -2.29
N ALA A 133 24.71 -9.15 -2.76
CA ALA A 133 24.11 -10.46 -2.51
C ALA A 133 24.98 -11.59 -3.10
N ALA A 134 25.53 -11.41 -4.30
CA ALA A 134 26.44 -12.37 -4.92
C ALA A 134 27.78 -12.47 -4.19
N ALA A 135 28.31 -11.35 -3.70
CA ALA A 135 29.54 -11.34 -2.91
C ALA A 135 29.37 -12.08 -1.58
N LEU A 136 28.23 -11.92 -0.91
CA LEU A 136 27.90 -12.69 0.29
C LEU A 136 27.81 -14.18 -0.02
N ASP A 137 27.07 -14.56 -1.06
CA ASP A 137 26.93 -15.96 -1.51
C ASP A 137 28.31 -16.59 -1.78
N LEU A 138 29.17 -15.87 -2.51
CA LEU A 138 30.53 -16.30 -2.83
C LEU A 138 31.43 -16.39 -1.59
N ALA A 139 31.37 -15.43 -0.68
CA ALA A 139 32.15 -15.45 0.56
C ALA A 139 31.81 -16.68 1.42
N ILE A 140 30.51 -16.99 1.54
CA ILE A 140 30.02 -18.19 2.23
C ILE A 140 30.48 -19.45 1.51
N PHE A 141 30.35 -19.51 0.18
CA PHE A 141 30.80 -20.62 -0.66
C PHE A 141 32.30 -20.91 -0.50
N GLN A 142 33.12 -19.88 -0.41
CA GLN A 142 34.58 -19.98 -0.20
C GLN A 142 34.96 -20.23 1.27
N GLY A 143 34.01 -20.28 2.21
CA GLY A 143 34.27 -20.46 3.64
C GLY A 143 34.91 -19.24 4.31
N ARG A 144 34.86 -18.05 3.70
CA ARG A 144 35.46 -16.81 4.19
C ARG A 144 34.52 -16.09 5.17
N LYS A 145 34.36 -16.67 6.37
CA LYS A 145 33.40 -16.19 7.40
C LYS A 145 33.58 -14.73 7.78
N ASP A 146 34.80 -14.28 8.02
CA ASP A 146 35.07 -12.88 8.41
C ASP A 146 34.64 -11.89 7.32
N LYS A 147 34.88 -12.24 6.04
CA LYS A 147 34.41 -11.44 4.91
C LYS A 147 32.90 -11.48 4.74
N ALA A 148 32.27 -12.63 4.95
CA ALA A 148 30.81 -12.71 4.94
C ALA A 148 30.19 -11.80 6.02
N GLN A 149 30.78 -11.73 7.22
CA GLN A 149 30.34 -10.82 8.28
C GLN A 149 30.51 -9.33 7.90
N GLU A 150 31.66 -8.94 7.34
CA GLU A 150 31.87 -7.57 6.85
C GLU A 150 30.83 -7.16 5.78
N ILE A 151 30.51 -8.10 4.87
CA ILE A 151 29.52 -7.89 3.82
C ILE A 151 28.12 -7.75 4.44
N VAL A 152 27.75 -8.61 5.39
CA VAL A 152 26.46 -8.52 6.11
C VAL A 152 26.31 -7.18 6.81
N LYS A 153 27.36 -6.68 7.46
CA LYS A 153 27.33 -5.35 8.07
C LYS A 153 27.02 -4.25 7.06
N THR A 154 27.68 -4.27 5.90
CA THR A 154 27.42 -3.30 4.82
C THR A 154 25.97 -3.42 4.31
N ILE A 155 25.45 -4.63 4.23
CA ILE A 155 24.06 -4.89 3.85
C ILE A 155 23.08 -4.38 4.91
N ALA A 156 23.37 -4.56 6.19
CA ALA A 156 22.54 -4.06 7.28
C ALA A 156 22.48 -2.52 7.28
N ASP A 157 23.62 -1.86 7.09
CA ASP A 157 23.70 -0.39 6.99
C ASP A 157 22.89 0.16 5.80
N ASN A 158 22.63 -0.65 4.76
CA ASN A 158 21.90 -0.29 3.55
C ASN A 158 20.67 -1.17 3.31
N PHE A 159 20.07 -1.70 4.39
CA PHE A 159 19.09 -2.78 4.31
C PHE A 159 17.89 -2.45 3.43
N HIS A 160 17.38 -1.22 3.46
CA HIS A 160 16.27 -0.75 2.61
C HIS A 160 16.50 -0.95 1.10
N MET A 161 17.73 -0.78 0.61
CA MET A 161 18.06 -1.04 -0.80
C MET A 161 18.44 -2.50 -1.07
N MET A 162 18.87 -3.24 -0.04
CA MET A 162 19.55 -4.53 -0.22
C MET A 162 18.68 -5.76 0.12
N TYR A 163 17.63 -5.62 0.93
CA TYR A 163 16.90 -6.77 1.47
C TYR A 163 16.27 -7.67 0.37
N ARG A 164 15.73 -7.07 -0.70
CA ARG A 164 15.11 -7.83 -1.81
C ARG A 164 16.13 -8.71 -2.53
N GLU A 165 17.29 -8.17 -2.87
CA GLU A 165 18.35 -8.94 -3.54
C GLU A 165 19.01 -9.95 -2.60
N LEU A 166 19.18 -9.61 -1.32
CA LEU A 166 19.69 -10.53 -0.30
C LEU A 166 18.83 -11.80 -0.21
N SER A 167 17.50 -11.66 -0.27
CA SER A 167 16.58 -12.80 -0.14
C SER A 167 16.77 -13.89 -1.20
N LYS A 168 17.38 -13.55 -2.34
CA LYS A 168 17.59 -14.44 -3.48
C LYS A 168 18.78 -15.38 -3.31
N SER A 169 19.70 -15.10 -2.37
CA SER A 169 20.86 -15.97 -2.11
C SER A 169 20.47 -17.10 -1.16
N ARG A 170 20.31 -18.32 -1.68
CA ARG A 170 20.05 -19.51 -0.85
C ARG A 170 21.16 -19.76 0.18
N LEU A 171 22.43 -19.56 -0.18
CA LEU A 171 23.55 -19.76 0.74
C LEU A 171 23.56 -18.74 1.89
N ALA A 172 23.14 -17.48 1.64
CA ALA A 172 23.07 -16.46 2.68
C ALA A 172 22.17 -16.87 3.84
N TRP A 173 21.09 -17.61 3.59
CA TRP A 173 20.17 -18.09 4.62
C TRP A 173 20.82 -18.98 5.70
N SER A 174 21.97 -19.59 5.40
CA SER A 174 22.76 -20.30 6.40
C SER A 174 23.27 -19.41 7.53
N MET A 175 23.41 -18.10 7.27
CA MET A 175 23.76 -17.08 8.26
C MET A 175 22.54 -16.27 8.73
N LEU A 176 21.62 -15.92 7.82
CA LEU A 176 20.47 -15.05 8.14
C LEU A 176 19.56 -15.65 9.23
N LYS A 177 19.42 -16.99 9.25
CA LYS A 177 18.65 -17.68 10.28
C LYS A 177 19.15 -17.43 11.72
N ASP A 178 20.40 -17.03 11.87
CA ASP A 178 21.04 -16.78 13.17
C ASP A 178 20.91 -15.30 13.59
N LYS A 179 19.98 -14.56 12.98
CA LYS A 179 19.64 -13.15 13.29
C LYS A 179 20.79 -12.16 13.09
N VAL A 180 21.76 -12.49 12.23
CA VAL A 180 22.96 -11.66 12.01
C VAL A 180 22.61 -10.24 11.53
N VAL A 181 21.61 -10.07 10.66
CA VAL A 181 21.18 -8.74 10.20
C VAL A 181 20.50 -7.95 11.31
N ALA A 182 19.63 -8.59 12.11
CA ALA A 182 18.97 -7.94 13.23
C ALA A 182 19.98 -7.47 14.29
N GLN A 183 21.04 -8.25 14.54
CA GLN A 183 22.13 -7.88 15.45
C GLN A 183 22.92 -6.67 14.94
N GLU A 184 23.28 -6.64 13.64
CA GLU A 184 23.98 -5.49 13.04
C GLU A 184 23.12 -4.22 13.03
N LEU A 185 21.81 -4.37 12.83
CA LEU A 185 20.84 -3.26 12.94
C LEU A 185 20.59 -2.79 14.38
N GLY A 186 21.03 -3.56 15.39
CA GLY A 186 20.81 -3.24 16.80
C GLY A 186 19.36 -3.44 17.27
N LEU A 187 18.60 -4.34 16.64
CA LEU A 187 17.19 -4.53 16.97
C LEU A 187 17.01 -5.20 18.34
N ASP A 188 16.05 -4.72 19.12
CA ASP A 188 15.63 -5.36 20.36
C ASP A 188 14.70 -6.56 20.08
N ASP A 189 15.06 -7.75 20.56
CA ASP A 189 14.27 -8.99 20.32
C ASP A 189 12.85 -8.89 20.89
N GLY A 190 12.68 -8.22 22.04
CA GLY A 190 11.39 -8.01 22.67
C GLY A 190 10.48 -7.12 21.81
N LYS A 191 11.00 -5.98 21.33
CA LYS A 191 10.28 -5.07 20.42
C LYS A 191 9.90 -5.77 19.12
N VAL A 192 10.83 -6.50 18.48
CA VAL A 192 10.54 -7.19 17.21
C VAL A 192 9.47 -8.25 17.38
N ARG A 193 9.50 -9.01 18.49
CA ARG A 193 8.46 -10.01 18.77
C ARG A 193 7.11 -9.38 19.10
N ALA A 194 7.07 -8.34 19.91
CA ALA A 194 5.83 -7.61 20.22
C ALA A 194 5.21 -7.03 18.94
N PHE A 195 6.02 -6.43 18.08
CA PHE A 195 5.60 -5.96 16.76
C PHE A 195 5.10 -7.11 15.88
N GLY A 196 5.81 -8.24 15.83
CA GLY A 196 5.35 -9.43 15.10
C GLY A 196 4.01 -9.98 15.59
N GLU A 197 3.72 -9.93 16.88
CA GLU A 197 2.39 -10.28 17.41
C GLU A 197 1.30 -9.31 16.96
N GLU A 198 1.57 -8.01 16.93
CA GLU A 198 0.65 -6.98 16.45
C GLU A 198 0.32 -7.19 14.97
N VAL A 199 1.37 -7.38 14.15
CA VAL A 199 1.23 -7.68 12.71
C VAL A 199 0.38 -8.92 12.52
N LEU A 200 0.69 -10.01 13.24
CA LEU A 200 -0.06 -11.26 13.14
C LEU A 200 -1.53 -11.09 13.51
N LYS A 201 -1.82 -10.43 14.64
CA LYS A 201 -3.20 -10.16 15.10
C LYS A 201 -3.97 -9.31 14.10
N THR A 202 -3.31 -8.32 13.49
CA THR A 202 -3.93 -7.43 12.50
C THR A 202 -4.32 -8.19 11.23
N PHE A 203 -3.40 -8.97 10.65
CA PHE A 203 -3.71 -9.77 9.46
C PHE A 203 -4.72 -10.87 9.78
N GLN A 204 -4.63 -11.53 10.94
CA GLN A 204 -5.65 -12.51 11.37
C GLN A 204 -7.04 -11.87 11.44
N LYS A 205 -7.15 -10.69 12.03
CA LYS A 205 -8.40 -9.94 12.11
C LYS A 205 -8.91 -9.60 10.70
N ARG A 206 -8.05 -9.03 9.84
CA ARG A 206 -8.42 -8.66 8.46
C ARG A 206 -8.89 -9.87 7.64
N ILE A 207 -8.22 -11.01 7.79
CA ILE A 207 -8.53 -12.24 7.04
C ILE A 207 -9.84 -12.86 7.55
N LYS A 208 -10.04 -12.87 8.87
CA LYS A 208 -11.23 -13.47 9.50
C LYS A 208 -12.49 -12.62 9.31
N ASP A 209 -12.38 -11.32 9.54
CA ASP A 209 -13.54 -10.43 9.67
C ASP A 209 -13.83 -9.67 8.36
N GLY A 210 -12.93 -9.73 7.37
CA GLY A 210 -13.01 -8.93 6.15
C GLY A 210 -12.47 -7.50 6.33
N PRO A 211 -12.60 -6.63 5.31
CA PRO A 211 -12.19 -5.24 5.42
C PRO A 211 -13.05 -4.50 6.45
N LEU A 212 -12.42 -3.72 7.30
CA LEU A 212 -13.08 -2.79 8.21
C LEU A 212 -13.66 -1.63 7.37
N ARG A 213 -14.96 -1.68 7.09
CA ARG A 213 -15.60 -0.74 6.17
C ARG A 213 -15.73 0.69 6.71
N ARG A 214 -16.01 0.83 8.01
CA ARG A 214 -16.36 2.10 8.64
C ARG A 214 -15.64 2.27 9.98
N PRO A 215 -14.31 2.47 10.00
CA PRO A 215 -13.54 2.56 11.25
C PRO A 215 -14.01 3.70 12.17
N TYR A 216 -14.65 4.71 11.59
CA TYR A 216 -15.16 5.89 12.28
C TYR A 216 -16.68 6.01 12.24
N GLU A 217 -17.39 4.89 12.07
CA GLU A 217 -18.86 4.86 11.94
C GLU A 217 -19.57 5.66 13.03
N ASN A 218 -19.06 5.54 14.26
CA ASN A 218 -19.63 6.11 15.47
C ASN A 218 -19.32 7.62 15.67
N LYS A 219 -18.50 8.24 14.82
CA LYS A 219 -18.17 9.68 14.91
C LYS A 219 -19.18 10.52 14.15
N SER A 220 -19.68 11.61 14.70
CA SER A 220 -20.47 12.60 13.96
C SER A 220 -19.65 13.27 12.84
N MET A 221 -20.31 13.92 11.87
CA MET A 221 -19.64 14.67 10.81
C MET A 221 -18.68 15.73 11.39
N ARG A 222 -19.11 16.42 12.45
CA ARG A 222 -18.26 17.39 13.18
C ARG A 222 -17.01 16.75 13.76
N GLU A 223 -17.13 15.57 14.37
CA GLU A 223 -15.98 14.85 14.92
C GLU A 223 -15.04 14.35 13.83
N LEU A 224 -15.55 13.99 12.64
CA LEU A 224 -14.72 13.60 11.49
C LEU A 224 -13.95 14.79 10.92
N VAL A 225 -14.61 15.93 10.72
CA VAL A 225 -13.98 17.18 10.29
C VAL A 225 -12.89 17.61 11.28
N GLN A 226 -13.19 17.59 12.58
CA GLN A 226 -12.21 17.93 13.61
C GLN A 226 -11.03 16.95 13.60
N LEU A 227 -11.28 15.66 13.38
CA LEU A 227 -10.21 14.66 13.30
C LEU A 227 -9.27 14.92 12.12
N CYS A 228 -9.80 15.25 10.94
CA CYS A 228 -9.00 15.62 9.78
C CYS A 228 -8.13 16.86 10.06
N ASN A 229 -8.71 17.86 10.73
CA ASN A 229 -8.00 19.07 11.15
C ASN A 229 -6.87 18.75 12.13
N ASP A 230 -7.17 18.09 13.23
CA ASP A 230 -6.19 17.81 14.29
C ASP A 230 -5.05 16.95 13.77
N ASN A 231 -5.37 15.95 12.94
CA ASN A 231 -4.38 15.09 12.33
C ASN A 231 -3.49 15.86 11.34
N THR A 232 -4.07 16.70 10.48
CA THR A 232 -3.29 17.53 9.55
C THR A 232 -2.36 18.47 10.30
N LEU A 233 -2.87 19.22 11.27
CA LEU A 233 -2.07 20.16 12.05
C LEU A 233 -0.93 19.49 12.82
N LYS A 234 -1.15 18.25 13.28
CA LYS A 234 -0.17 17.47 14.04
C LYS A 234 0.90 16.84 13.14
N ASN A 235 0.51 16.32 11.99
CA ASN A 235 1.33 15.38 11.23
C ASN A 235 1.89 15.96 9.91
N ALA A 236 1.41 17.13 9.46
CA ALA A 236 1.88 17.72 8.21
C ALA A 236 3.36 18.12 8.28
N ILE A 237 4.10 17.78 7.24
CA ILE A 237 5.37 18.41 6.91
C ILE A 237 5.03 19.64 6.08
N TRP A 238 5.04 20.82 6.68
CA TRP A 238 4.53 22.04 6.06
C TRP A 238 5.33 22.47 4.82
N GLU A 239 6.59 22.08 4.75
CA GLU A 239 7.46 22.26 3.57
C GLU A 239 6.94 21.51 2.33
N GLU A 240 6.17 20.44 2.53
CA GLU A 240 5.53 19.63 1.47
C GLU A 240 4.06 20.06 1.24
N THR A 241 3.72 21.28 1.63
CA THR A 241 2.40 21.91 1.45
C THR A 241 2.54 23.28 0.78
N ASP A 242 1.42 23.87 0.36
CA ASP A 242 1.36 25.22 -0.19
C ASP A 242 1.38 26.32 0.89
N TYR A 243 1.44 25.94 2.17
CA TYR A 243 1.55 26.89 3.28
C TYR A 243 2.98 27.37 3.50
N ASP A 244 3.10 28.53 4.14
CA ASP A 244 4.38 28.99 4.67
C ASP A 244 4.79 28.10 5.86
N PRO A 245 5.89 27.32 5.79
CA PRO A 245 6.31 26.43 6.87
C PRO A 245 6.70 27.18 8.14
N ASP A 246 7.09 28.47 8.04
CA ASP A 246 7.40 29.31 9.20
C ASP A 246 6.12 29.85 9.88
N ASN A 247 4.98 29.77 9.21
CA ASN A 247 3.70 30.23 9.72
C ASN A 247 2.55 29.31 9.27
N PRO A 248 2.53 28.06 9.78
CA PRO A 248 1.52 27.09 9.42
C PRO A 248 0.12 27.54 9.89
N PRO A 249 -0.94 27.09 9.22
CA PRO A 249 -2.30 27.45 9.58
C PRO A 249 -2.65 26.95 10.98
N THR A 250 -3.51 27.67 11.69
CA THR A 250 -4.04 27.21 12.98
C THR A 250 -5.24 26.26 12.84
N THR A 251 -5.84 26.20 11.65
CA THR A 251 -6.92 25.29 11.28
C THR A 251 -7.03 25.20 9.77
N ILE A 252 -7.51 24.06 9.28
CA ILE A 252 -7.93 23.86 7.88
C ILE A 252 -9.46 23.91 7.72
N ILE A 253 -10.19 24.11 8.82
CA ILE A 253 -11.65 24.14 8.84
C ILE A 253 -12.10 25.53 8.41
N ARG A 254 -12.98 25.58 7.41
CA ARG A 254 -13.58 26.82 6.92
C ARG A 254 -14.82 27.18 7.73
N GLU A 255 -15.16 28.47 7.74
CA GLU A 255 -16.43 28.91 8.33
C GLU A 255 -17.61 28.12 7.72
N PRO A 256 -18.55 27.60 8.53
CA PRO A 256 -19.64 26.78 8.03
C PRO A 256 -20.54 27.54 7.05
N ALA A 257 -21.07 26.83 6.06
CA ALA A 257 -22.06 27.40 5.14
C ALA A 257 -23.41 27.61 5.86
N SER A 258 -24.14 28.63 5.44
CA SER A 258 -25.55 28.79 5.77
C SER A 258 -26.42 27.80 4.99
N ALA A 259 -27.61 27.50 5.51
CA ALA A 259 -28.58 26.65 4.81
C ALA A 259 -29.01 27.27 3.46
N GLU A 260 -29.03 28.60 3.39
CA GLU A 260 -29.32 29.36 2.18
C GLU A 260 -28.23 29.18 1.11
N GLU A 261 -26.95 29.18 1.50
CA GLU A 261 -25.82 28.93 0.59
C GLU A 261 -25.84 27.50 0.05
N VAL A 262 -26.12 26.50 0.91
CA VAL A 262 -26.27 25.11 0.48
C VAL A 262 -27.43 24.95 -0.49
N THR A 263 -28.58 25.56 -0.20
CA THR A 263 -29.75 25.55 -1.09
C THR A 263 -29.45 26.25 -2.43
N ALA A 264 -28.68 27.34 -2.40
CA ALA A 264 -28.25 28.05 -3.59
C ALA A 264 -27.29 27.20 -4.44
N LEU A 265 -26.38 26.45 -3.79
CA LEU A 265 -25.49 25.51 -4.45
C LEU A 265 -26.30 24.40 -5.16
N GLU A 266 -27.24 23.74 -4.48
CA GLU A 266 -28.08 22.69 -5.10
C GLU A 266 -28.80 23.22 -6.35
N ARG A 267 -29.37 24.43 -6.26
CA ARG A 267 -30.03 25.07 -7.40
C ARG A 267 -29.07 25.40 -8.54
N ARG A 268 -27.84 25.81 -8.22
CA ARG A 268 -26.80 26.15 -9.19
C ARG A 268 -26.30 24.92 -9.94
N LEU A 269 -26.12 23.80 -9.23
CA LEU A 269 -25.68 22.53 -9.83
C LEU A 269 -26.79 21.87 -10.64
N GLY A 270 -28.05 22.02 -10.23
CA GLY A 270 -29.19 21.51 -10.99
C GLY A 270 -29.33 19.98 -10.94
N CYS A 271 -28.67 19.31 -9.98
CA CYS A 271 -28.79 17.86 -9.77
C CYS A 271 -30.27 17.51 -9.47
N LYS A 272 -30.84 16.58 -10.25
CA LYS A 272 -32.27 16.26 -10.17
C LYS A 272 -32.70 15.72 -8.82
N SER A 273 -31.83 14.93 -8.21
CA SER A 273 -32.05 14.26 -6.93
C SER A 273 -31.59 15.09 -5.72
N GLY A 274 -31.16 16.35 -5.92
CA GLY A 274 -30.53 17.19 -4.90
C GLY A 274 -29.08 16.79 -4.63
N LEU A 275 -28.42 17.42 -3.65
CA LEU A 275 -27.10 16.97 -3.17
C LEU A 275 -27.23 15.91 -2.06
N PRO A 276 -26.23 15.04 -1.88
CA PRO A 276 -26.19 14.07 -0.77
C PRO A 276 -26.39 14.73 0.59
N ASP A 277 -27.19 14.11 1.47
CA ASP A 277 -27.48 14.65 2.80
C ASP A 277 -26.22 14.77 3.68
N ASP A 278 -25.31 13.81 3.57
CA ASP A 278 -24.04 13.83 4.29
C ASP A 278 -23.07 14.91 3.76
N PHE A 279 -23.05 15.17 2.46
CA PHE A 279 -22.28 16.30 1.90
C PHE A 279 -22.86 17.65 2.34
N LYS A 280 -24.18 17.79 2.41
CA LYS A 280 -24.83 18.99 2.97
C LYS A 280 -24.53 19.14 4.46
N GLU A 281 -24.58 18.07 5.24
CA GLU A 281 -24.18 18.08 6.65
C GLU A 281 -22.73 18.56 6.81
N PHE A 282 -21.82 18.07 5.96
CA PHE A 282 -20.43 18.52 5.92
C PHE A 282 -20.32 20.03 5.66
N LEU A 283 -20.98 20.56 4.63
CA LEU A 283 -20.93 21.99 4.31
C LEU A 283 -21.46 22.88 5.44
N LEU A 284 -22.47 22.41 6.18
CA LEU A 284 -23.02 23.07 7.37
C LEU A 284 -22.12 22.94 8.62
N VAL A 285 -21.13 22.06 8.59
CA VAL A 285 -20.09 21.91 9.62
C VAL A 285 -18.84 22.70 9.25
N SER A 286 -18.48 22.72 7.98
CA SER A 286 -17.32 23.42 7.40
C SER A 286 -17.58 23.64 5.91
N ASN A 287 -17.53 24.88 5.42
CA ASN A 287 -17.77 25.18 4.01
C ASN A 287 -16.57 24.80 3.13
N GLY A 288 -16.25 23.51 3.07
CA GLY A 288 -15.01 22.99 2.52
C GLY A 288 -13.93 22.78 3.59
N LEU A 289 -12.76 22.31 3.17
CA LEU A 289 -11.54 22.23 3.98
C LEU A 289 -10.43 22.85 3.17
N ASP A 290 -9.57 23.65 3.78
CA ASP A 290 -8.32 24.02 3.13
C ASP A 290 -7.43 22.78 2.90
N GLN A 291 -6.29 22.96 2.25
CA GLN A 291 -5.36 21.87 1.96
C GLN A 291 -5.07 21.02 3.20
N TRP A 292 -5.16 19.70 3.05
CA TRP A 292 -4.97 18.74 4.13
C TRP A 292 -3.81 17.79 3.85
N TRP A 293 -3.30 17.17 4.91
CA TRP A 293 -2.18 16.23 4.82
C TRP A 293 -2.65 14.82 4.43
N ASN A 294 -2.02 14.18 3.44
CA ASN A 294 -2.34 12.78 3.09
C ASN A 294 -1.34 11.74 3.63
N GLY A 295 -0.37 12.18 4.45
CA GLY A 295 0.74 11.35 4.90
C GLY A 295 2.01 11.46 4.05
N PHE A 296 2.03 12.32 3.02
CA PHE A 296 3.19 12.49 2.14
C PHE A 296 3.33 13.91 1.58
N PHE A 297 2.22 14.54 1.18
CA PHE A 297 2.17 15.93 0.73
C PHE A 297 0.79 16.56 1.01
N GLY A 298 0.68 17.87 0.85
CA GLY A 298 -0.58 18.59 0.93
C GLY A 298 -1.49 18.31 -0.25
N GLU A 299 -2.70 17.80 0.01
CA GLU A 299 -3.73 17.58 -1.02
C GLU A 299 -4.57 18.85 -1.28
N PRO A 300 -5.05 19.07 -2.52
CA PRO A 300 -5.87 20.22 -2.87
C PRO A 300 -7.13 20.33 -2.01
N GLU A 301 -7.49 21.55 -1.61
CA GLU A 301 -8.68 21.87 -0.79
C GLU A 301 -9.99 21.19 -1.21
N LEU A 302 -10.86 20.90 -0.23
CA LEU A 302 -12.23 20.49 -0.47
C LEU A 302 -13.03 21.77 -0.67
N SER A 303 -13.68 21.88 -1.83
CA SER A 303 -14.32 23.09 -2.29
C SER A 303 -15.52 23.46 -1.41
N GLY A 304 -15.64 24.75 -1.13
CA GLY A 304 -16.85 25.33 -0.52
C GLY A 304 -17.99 25.50 -1.54
N THR A 305 -19.12 25.97 -1.03
CA THR A 305 -20.34 26.23 -1.80
C THR A 305 -20.18 27.17 -2.99
N ASP A 306 -19.11 27.97 -3.05
CA ASP A 306 -18.77 28.87 -4.14
C ASP A 306 -18.00 28.18 -5.28
N ALA A 307 -17.12 27.23 -4.94
CA ALA A 307 -16.21 26.56 -5.87
C ALA A 307 -16.70 25.19 -6.39
N VAL A 308 -17.59 24.50 -5.67
CA VAL A 308 -18.21 23.25 -6.15
C VAL A 308 -18.92 23.47 -7.47
N ARG A 309 -18.66 22.62 -8.47
CA ARG A 309 -19.13 22.82 -9.85
C ARG A 309 -19.44 21.52 -10.58
N ILE A 310 -20.26 21.63 -11.63
CA ILE A 310 -20.43 20.56 -12.61
C ILE A 310 -19.15 20.42 -13.44
N TYR A 311 -18.76 19.18 -13.71
CA TYR A 311 -17.58 18.81 -14.45
C TYR A 311 -17.89 17.70 -15.47
N ASP A 312 -17.39 17.86 -16.69
CA ASP A 312 -17.43 16.84 -17.74
C ASP A 312 -16.16 15.99 -17.64
N ALA A 313 -16.35 14.76 -17.18
CA ALA A 313 -15.31 13.79 -16.91
C ALA A 313 -15.08 12.78 -18.03
N GLN A 314 -15.72 12.95 -19.21
CA GLN A 314 -15.58 12.00 -20.32
C GLN A 314 -14.15 11.81 -20.81
N GLY A 315 -13.31 12.86 -20.73
CA GLY A 315 -11.89 12.76 -21.09
C GLY A 315 -11.14 11.74 -20.23
N HIS A 316 -11.27 11.86 -18.91
CA HIS A 316 -10.70 10.90 -17.97
C HIS A 316 -11.33 9.51 -18.06
N GLN A 317 -12.63 9.44 -18.32
CA GLN A 317 -13.29 8.15 -18.54
C GLN A 317 -12.70 7.41 -19.74
N GLN A 318 -12.37 8.12 -20.82
CA GLN A 318 -11.69 7.54 -21.96
C GLN A 318 -10.28 7.05 -21.59
N GLU A 319 -9.51 7.84 -20.83
CA GLU A 319 -8.20 7.43 -20.32
C GLU A 319 -8.31 6.13 -19.52
N TRP A 320 -9.28 6.03 -18.62
CA TRP A 320 -9.53 4.82 -17.83
C TRP A 320 -9.85 3.61 -18.69
N ASP A 321 -10.67 3.78 -19.72
CA ASP A 321 -11.02 2.70 -20.63
C ASP A 321 -9.81 2.22 -21.46
N GLU A 322 -8.96 3.15 -21.90
CA GLU A 322 -7.73 2.87 -22.65
C GLU A 322 -6.67 2.18 -21.77
N GLU A 323 -6.56 2.58 -20.50
CA GLU A 323 -5.65 1.99 -19.52
C GLU A 323 -6.20 0.72 -18.85
N GLY A 324 -7.47 0.38 -19.11
CA GLY A 324 -8.12 -0.79 -18.54
C GLY A 324 -8.43 -0.67 -17.04
N ILE A 325 -8.61 0.56 -16.54
CA ILE A 325 -8.96 0.85 -15.15
C ILE A 325 -10.43 0.50 -14.91
N ASP A 326 -10.69 -0.31 -13.88
CA ASP A 326 -12.04 -0.76 -13.53
C ASP A 326 -12.68 0.15 -12.45
N LEU A 327 -13.70 0.89 -12.87
CA LEU A 327 -14.51 1.81 -12.07
C LEU A 327 -15.31 1.17 -10.94
N THR A 328 -15.67 -0.11 -11.06
CA THR A 328 -16.42 -0.77 -9.99
C THR A 328 -15.60 -1.00 -8.73
N ASN A 329 -14.26 -1.07 -8.84
CA ASN A 329 -13.35 -1.32 -7.73
C ASN A 329 -13.79 -2.50 -6.83
N ILE A 330 -14.52 -3.47 -7.39
CA ILE A 330 -14.89 -4.72 -6.74
C ILE A 330 -13.81 -5.72 -7.12
N PRO A 331 -12.92 -6.11 -6.19
CA PRO A 331 -11.78 -6.97 -6.54
C PRO A 331 -12.25 -8.34 -7.02
N GLY A 332 -11.66 -8.81 -8.13
CA GLY A 332 -11.88 -10.17 -8.64
C GLY A 332 -13.19 -10.38 -9.40
N LEU A 333 -13.87 -9.30 -9.80
CA LEU A 333 -15.04 -9.39 -10.68
C LEU A 333 -14.73 -10.22 -11.94
N PRO A 334 -15.62 -11.15 -12.33
CA PRO A 334 -15.34 -12.06 -13.43
C PRO A 334 -15.55 -11.43 -14.82
N PHE A 335 -16.00 -10.18 -14.90
CA PHE A 335 -16.17 -9.43 -16.15
C PHE A 335 -15.95 -7.93 -15.94
N LYS A 336 -15.53 -7.23 -17.00
CA LYS A 336 -15.37 -5.77 -17.00
C LYS A 336 -16.74 -5.10 -16.91
N THR A 337 -16.89 -4.14 -16.02
CA THR A 337 -18.13 -3.37 -15.91
C THR A 337 -18.17 -2.24 -16.92
N VAL A 338 -19.37 -1.97 -17.44
CA VAL A 338 -19.61 -0.90 -18.40
C VAL A 338 -20.25 0.27 -17.67
N TRP A 339 -19.61 1.43 -17.73
CA TRP A 339 -20.10 2.64 -17.10
C TRP A 339 -20.76 3.57 -18.12
N PRO A 340 -21.88 4.23 -17.77
CA PRO A 340 -22.43 5.31 -18.58
C PRO A 340 -21.45 6.48 -18.65
N LYS A 341 -21.69 7.40 -19.59
CA LYS A 341 -20.84 8.58 -19.75
C LYS A 341 -20.89 9.48 -18.52
N PHE A 342 -19.73 9.96 -18.10
CA PHE A 342 -19.59 10.93 -17.00
C PHE A 342 -19.58 12.36 -17.53
N ASP A 343 -20.61 12.74 -18.29
CA ASP A 343 -20.75 14.09 -18.88
C ASP A 343 -21.33 15.13 -17.90
N HIS A 344 -21.82 14.66 -16.75
CA HIS A 344 -22.36 15.47 -15.68
C HIS A 344 -21.98 14.89 -14.31
N THR A 345 -20.85 15.36 -13.76
CA THR A 345 -20.37 14.99 -12.42
C THR A 345 -20.23 16.23 -11.56
N VAL A 346 -20.23 16.09 -10.22
CA VAL A 346 -20.01 17.21 -9.31
C VAL A 346 -18.58 17.16 -8.79
N LEU A 347 -17.72 18.08 -9.20
CA LEU A 347 -16.35 18.23 -8.69
C LEU A 347 -16.37 18.99 -7.36
N ILE A 348 -15.82 18.36 -6.31
CA ILE A 348 -15.91 18.85 -4.93
C ILE A 348 -14.56 19.21 -4.29
N ASN A 349 -13.49 19.24 -5.06
CA ASN A 349 -12.18 19.73 -4.61
C ASN A 349 -11.54 20.64 -5.66
N ALA A 350 -10.44 21.30 -5.31
CA ALA A 350 -9.69 22.19 -6.20
C ALA A 350 -8.61 21.48 -7.03
N GLY A 351 -8.68 20.15 -7.16
CA GLY A 351 -7.68 19.38 -7.88
C GLY A 351 -7.72 19.51 -9.40
N ASP A 352 -6.66 19.03 -10.04
CA ASP A 352 -6.49 19.04 -11.49
C ASP A 352 -5.73 17.80 -12.01
N ALA A 353 -5.17 17.87 -13.22
CA ALA A 353 -4.46 16.76 -13.85
C ALA A 353 -3.14 16.37 -13.14
N GLU A 354 -2.59 17.25 -12.30
CA GLU A 354 -1.36 17.02 -11.55
C GLU A 354 -1.65 16.54 -10.12
N THR A 355 -2.87 16.73 -9.61
CA THR A 355 -3.24 16.40 -8.22
C THR A 355 -4.42 15.43 -8.16
N VAL A 356 -4.91 15.12 -6.94
CA VAL A 356 -6.12 14.30 -6.79
C VAL A 356 -7.36 15.09 -7.20
N LEU A 357 -8.28 14.42 -7.88
CA LEU A 357 -9.58 14.91 -8.33
C LEU A 357 -10.68 14.14 -7.59
N VAL A 358 -11.61 14.84 -6.95
CA VAL A 358 -12.68 14.21 -6.14
C VAL A 358 -14.06 14.59 -6.67
N TRP A 359 -14.81 13.60 -7.15
CA TRP A 359 -16.09 13.81 -7.84
C TRP A 359 -17.22 13.06 -7.15
N MET A 360 -18.43 13.57 -7.28
CA MET A 360 -19.66 12.87 -6.95
C MET A 360 -20.41 12.49 -8.22
N ILE A 361 -20.79 11.22 -8.32
CA ILE A 361 -21.56 10.67 -9.43
C ILE A 361 -23.03 10.60 -9.03
N GLU A 362 -23.89 11.16 -9.88
CA GLU A 362 -25.32 11.29 -9.61
C GLU A 362 -26.07 9.95 -9.62
N PRO A 363 -27.20 9.86 -8.89
CA PRO A 363 -27.99 8.64 -8.81
C PRO A 363 -28.44 8.10 -10.16
N GLU A 364 -28.78 8.98 -11.10
CA GLU A 364 -29.25 8.60 -12.43
C GLU A 364 -28.18 7.85 -13.22
N VAL A 365 -26.90 8.20 -13.04
CA VAL A 365 -25.77 7.49 -13.67
C VAL A 365 -25.60 6.12 -13.01
N ILE A 366 -25.70 6.07 -11.68
CA ILE A 366 -25.57 4.82 -10.92
C ILE A 366 -26.70 3.85 -11.25
N GLU A 367 -27.93 4.32 -11.43
CA GLU A 367 -29.08 3.49 -11.85
C GLU A 367 -28.83 2.83 -13.21
N VAL A 368 -28.29 3.57 -14.19
CA VAL A 368 -27.95 3.01 -15.50
C VAL A 368 -26.79 2.02 -15.39
N ALA A 369 -25.74 2.35 -14.65
CA ALA A 369 -24.60 1.45 -14.41
C ALA A 369 -25.05 0.14 -13.75
N ARG A 370 -25.91 0.23 -12.73
CA ARG A 370 -26.48 -0.93 -12.03
C ARG A 370 -27.32 -1.81 -12.94
N LYS A 371 -28.13 -1.21 -13.82
CA LYS A 371 -28.91 -1.96 -14.79
C LYS A 371 -28.00 -2.77 -15.72
N LEU A 372 -26.95 -2.14 -16.28
CA LEU A 372 -25.97 -2.81 -17.15
C LEU A 372 -25.23 -3.93 -16.40
N LEU A 373 -24.87 -3.70 -15.14
CA LEU A 373 -24.22 -4.68 -14.27
C LEU A 373 -25.08 -5.94 -14.11
N TRP A 374 -26.36 -5.77 -13.78
CA TRP A 374 -27.29 -6.89 -13.60
C TRP A 374 -27.68 -7.58 -14.89
N GLU A 375 -27.79 -6.86 -16.02
CA GLU A 375 -27.98 -7.47 -17.34
C GLU A 375 -26.79 -8.40 -17.69
N THR A 376 -25.56 -7.92 -17.47
CA THR A 376 -24.34 -8.72 -17.68
C THR A 376 -24.29 -9.95 -16.77
N TYR A 377 -24.68 -9.77 -15.50
CA TYR A 377 -24.80 -10.88 -14.56
C TYR A 377 -25.80 -11.93 -15.06
N GLU A 378 -27.00 -11.54 -15.50
CA GLU A 378 -28.02 -12.49 -15.94
C GLU A 378 -27.64 -13.29 -17.19
N GLU A 379 -26.88 -12.69 -18.11
CA GLU A 379 -26.36 -13.33 -19.32
C GLU A 379 -25.17 -14.27 -19.07
N SER A 380 -24.56 -14.21 -17.88
CA SER A 380 -23.38 -15.00 -17.52
C SER A 380 -23.72 -16.46 -17.16
N ASP A 381 -22.74 -17.35 -17.27
CA ASP A 381 -22.87 -18.74 -16.81
C ASP A 381 -22.91 -18.85 -15.26
N GLU A 382 -23.29 -20.03 -14.75
CA GLU A 382 -23.49 -20.26 -13.31
C GLU A 382 -22.20 -20.12 -12.49
N GLU A 383 -21.03 -20.44 -13.05
CA GLU A 383 -19.75 -20.29 -12.36
C GLU A 383 -19.41 -18.81 -12.20
N THR A 384 -19.56 -18.05 -13.28
CA THR A 384 -19.40 -16.60 -13.32
C THR A 384 -20.37 -15.89 -12.38
N LYS A 385 -21.66 -16.28 -12.37
CA LYS A 385 -22.67 -15.74 -11.45
C LYS A 385 -22.29 -15.98 -9.99
N LYS A 386 -21.83 -17.19 -9.67
CA LYS A 386 -21.37 -17.52 -8.32
C LYS A 386 -20.19 -16.64 -7.90
N GLN A 387 -19.15 -16.55 -8.74
CA GLN A 387 -17.99 -15.71 -8.46
C GLN A 387 -18.37 -14.23 -8.33
N PHE A 388 -19.25 -13.73 -9.19
CA PHE A 388 -19.78 -12.37 -9.11
C PHE A 388 -20.43 -12.09 -7.75
N MET A 389 -21.32 -12.99 -7.29
CA MET A 389 -21.99 -12.81 -5.99
C MET A 389 -21.01 -12.88 -4.81
N GLU A 390 -19.96 -13.71 -4.88
CA GLU A 390 -18.90 -13.73 -3.88
C GLU A 390 -18.16 -12.38 -3.82
N CYS A 391 -17.79 -11.82 -4.97
CA CYS A 391 -17.16 -10.50 -5.08
C CYS A 391 -18.09 -9.37 -4.61
N LEU A 392 -19.36 -9.38 -5.02
CA LEU A 392 -20.35 -8.37 -4.64
C LEU A 392 -20.61 -8.39 -3.13
N ASN A 393 -20.76 -9.58 -2.53
CA ASN A 393 -20.93 -9.73 -1.09
C ASN A 393 -19.69 -9.27 -0.32
N ALA A 394 -18.49 -9.53 -0.84
CA ALA A 394 -17.27 -9.00 -0.23
C ALA A 394 -17.24 -7.47 -0.23
N ALA A 395 -17.65 -6.82 -1.32
CA ALA A 395 -17.65 -5.36 -1.46
C ALA A 395 -18.80 -4.67 -0.72
N TYR A 396 -20.04 -5.12 -0.93
CA TYR A 396 -21.26 -4.46 -0.45
C TYR A 396 -22.00 -5.22 0.67
N GLY A 397 -21.62 -6.46 0.96
CA GLY A 397 -22.17 -7.27 2.07
C GLY A 397 -23.39 -8.08 1.65
N SER A 398 -24.19 -7.53 0.75
CA SER A 398 -25.27 -8.24 0.08
C SER A 398 -25.61 -7.58 -1.26
N LYS A 399 -26.52 -8.20 -2.01
CA LYS A 399 -27.14 -7.59 -3.19
C LYS A 399 -27.89 -6.31 -2.81
N GLU A 400 -28.66 -6.34 -1.74
CA GLU A 400 -29.44 -5.21 -1.25
C GLU A 400 -28.53 -4.03 -0.89
N GLY A 401 -27.38 -4.29 -0.25
CA GLY A 401 -26.38 -3.24 0.02
C GLY A 401 -25.81 -2.60 -1.25
N SER A 402 -25.71 -3.34 -2.35
CA SER A 402 -25.34 -2.77 -3.66
C SER A 402 -26.49 -1.97 -4.29
N ASP A 403 -27.74 -2.36 -4.05
CA ASP A 403 -28.92 -1.67 -4.59
C ASP A 403 -29.22 -0.37 -3.82
N GLU A 404 -28.76 -0.24 -2.57
CA GLU A 404 -28.86 0.96 -1.73
C GLU A 404 -27.90 2.10 -2.13
N LEU A 405 -26.88 1.82 -2.96
CA LEU A 405 -25.92 2.82 -3.43
C LEU A 405 -26.61 3.88 -4.30
N THR A 406 -26.78 5.09 -3.79
CA THR A 406 -27.44 6.20 -4.52
C THR A 406 -26.47 7.25 -5.03
N TRP A 407 -25.33 7.43 -4.37
CA TRP A 407 -24.25 8.32 -4.80
C TRP A 407 -22.94 7.55 -4.76
N LEU A 408 -21.99 7.96 -5.60
CA LEU A 408 -20.65 7.40 -5.60
C LEU A 408 -19.66 8.54 -5.57
N ILE A 409 -18.70 8.49 -4.65
CA ILE A 409 -17.58 9.41 -4.61
C ILE A 409 -16.41 8.71 -5.30
N ILE A 410 -15.79 9.39 -6.26
CA ILE A 410 -14.57 8.94 -6.94
C ILE A 410 -13.43 9.86 -6.52
N SER A 411 -12.35 9.28 -6.02
CA SER A 411 -11.06 9.93 -5.87
C SER A 411 -10.12 9.40 -6.95
N TRP A 412 -9.64 10.28 -7.82
CA TRP A 412 -8.80 9.95 -8.97
C TRP A 412 -7.48 10.70 -8.90
N CYS A 413 -6.36 9.98 -8.93
CA CYS A 413 -5.03 10.55 -9.05
C CYS A 413 -4.46 10.17 -10.43
N PRO A 414 -4.49 11.08 -11.41
CA PRO A 414 -3.99 10.82 -12.77
C PRO A 414 -2.54 10.36 -12.80
N GLN A 415 -1.66 11.03 -12.04
CA GLN A 415 -0.23 10.73 -12.03
C GLN A 415 0.10 9.32 -11.54
N ALA A 416 -0.70 8.80 -10.61
CA ALA A 416 -0.52 7.46 -10.04
C ALA A 416 -1.35 6.39 -10.76
N ALA A 417 -2.14 6.76 -11.78
CA ALA A 417 -3.19 5.93 -12.38
C ALA A 417 -4.04 5.23 -11.30
N LYS A 418 -4.31 5.93 -10.19
CA LYS A 418 -4.91 5.35 -8.99
C LYS A 418 -6.30 5.92 -8.77
N MET A 419 -7.27 5.02 -8.67
CA MET A 419 -8.65 5.36 -8.40
C MET A 419 -9.14 4.69 -7.12
N GLN A 420 -9.96 5.41 -6.37
CA GLN A 420 -10.68 4.89 -5.21
C GLN A 420 -12.13 5.35 -5.26
N THR A 421 -13.01 4.48 -4.76
CA THR A 421 -14.45 4.71 -4.78
C THR A 421 -15.04 4.54 -3.37
N PHE A 422 -16.01 5.39 -3.06
CA PHE A 422 -16.70 5.42 -1.76
C PHE A 422 -18.20 5.52 -1.97
N SER A 423 -18.96 4.81 -1.13
CA SER A 423 -20.42 4.70 -1.26
C SER A 423 -21.20 5.95 -0.85
N CYS A 424 -20.54 6.89 -0.17
CA CYS A 424 -21.09 8.17 0.21
C CYS A 424 -19.96 9.17 0.58
N PHE A 425 -20.29 10.44 0.73
CA PHE A 425 -19.31 11.48 1.09
C PHE A 425 -18.73 11.23 2.48
N ARG A 426 -19.55 10.74 3.42
CA ARG A 426 -19.09 10.39 4.75
C ARG A 426 -18.01 9.32 4.73
N GLU A 427 -18.15 8.25 3.93
CA GLU A 427 -17.12 7.21 3.82
C GLU A 427 -15.80 7.79 3.28
N PHE A 428 -15.88 8.72 2.32
CA PHE A 428 -14.71 9.45 1.84
C PHE A 428 -14.05 10.29 2.95
N LEU A 429 -14.84 10.98 3.78
CA LEU A 429 -14.28 11.74 4.91
C LEU A 429 -13.70 10.84 6.01
N GLU A 430 -14.29 9.67 6.27
CA GLU A 430 -13.71 8.66 7.16
C GLU A 430 -12.36 8.16 6.64
N TYR A 431 -12.23 7.99 5.32
CA TYR A 431 -10.95 7.70 4.67
C TYR A 431 -9.94 8.82 4.83
N LEU A 432 -10.32 10.08 4.57
CA LEU A 432 -9.44 11.25 4.77
C LEU A 432 -8.96 11.36 6.23
N ALA A 433 -9.82 11.09 7.20
CA ALA A 433 -9.44 11.08 8.62
C ALA A 433 -8.38 10.01 8.93
N GLY A 434 -8.39 8.88 8.22
CA GLY A 434 -7.35 7.85 8.29
C GLY A 434 -6.05 8.27 7.60
N GLU A 435 -6.13 8.86 6.40
CA GLU A 435 -4.95 9.32 5.65
C GLU A 435 -4.21 10.43 6.39
N THR A 436 -4.92 11.44 6.89
CA THR A 436 -4.36 12.57 7.66
C THR A 436 -3.65 12.11 8.94
N ALA A 437 -4.08 10.96 9.52
CA ALA A 437 -3.47 10.42 10.73
C ALA A 437 -2.05 9.85 10.50
N ARG A 438 -1.63 9.70 9.24
CA ARG A 438 -0.29 9.21 8.90
C ARG A 438 0.77 10.23 9.30
N GLU A 439 1.65 9.78 10.17
CA GLU A 439 2.89 10.48 10.50
C GLU A 439 3.92 10.19 9.41
N ASP A 440 4.41 11.24 8.77
CA ASP A 440 5.61 11.15 7.95
C ASP A 440 6.84 11.41 8.83
N THR A 441 7.78 10.49 8.78
CA THR A 441 8.99 10.44 9.62
C THR A 441 10.22 10.19 8.76
N MET A 442 10.16 10.53 7.47
CA MET A 442 11.12 10.10 6.44
C MET A 442 12.54 10.63 6.63
N ASP A 443 12.72 11.76 7.31
CA ASP A 443 14.03 12.44 7.42
C ASP A 443 14.77 12.21 8.74
N GLU A 444 14.24 11.37 9.63
CA GLU A 444 14.94 11.08 10.88
C GLU A 444 16.07 10.08 10.64
N GLU A 445 17.30 10.47 10.95
CA GLU A 445 18.49 9.63 10.91
C GLU A 445 19.02 9.36 12.33
N ASP A 446 19.61 8.17 12.53
CA ASP A 446 20.35 7.90 13.75
C ASP A 446 21.71 8.59 13.76
N ALA A 447 22.43 8.48 14.88
CA ALA A 447 23.75 9.09 15.04
C ALA A 447 24.83 8.58 14.04
N GLN A 448 24.51 7.62 13.19
CA GLN A 448 25.37 7.09 12.13
C GLN A 448 24.90 7.51 10.73
N GLY A 449 23.88 8.38 10.62
CA GLY A 449 23.32 8.83 9.34
C GLY A 449 22.49 7.75 8.65
N ARG A 450 21.96 6.78 9.42
CA ARG A 450 21.09 5.73 8.88
C ARG A 450 19.63 6.13 9.09
N PRO A 451 18.72 5.87 8.14
CA PRO A 451 17.31 6.14 8.34
C PRO A 451 16.78 5.44 9.60
N LEU A 452 16.02 6.16 10.41
CA LEU A 452 15.23 5.65 11.55
C LEU A 452 13.87 5.10 11.09
N TYR A 453 13.40 5.53 9.92
CA TYR A 453 12.15 5.08 9.33
C TYR A 453 12.30 4.80 7.84
N SER A 454 11.42 3.97 7.29
CA SER A 454 11.34 3.69 5.86
C SER A 454 9.95 3.17 5.52
N HIS A 455 9.41 3.61 4.37
CA HIS A 455 8.20 3.02 3.81
C HIS A 455 8.38 1.55 3.42
N ASP A 456 9.61 1.14 3.09
CA ASP A 456 9.91 -0.18 2.55
C ASP A 456 10.48 -1.17 3.58
N VAL A 457 10.88 -0.69 4.77
CA VAL A 457 11.54 -1.47 5.82
C VAL A 457 11.00 -1.07 7.19
N PHE A 458 10.33 -2.00 7.86
CA PHE A 458 9.84 -1.76 9.22
C PHE A 458 10.97 -1.84 10.26
N ALA A 459 12.05 -2.56 9.95
CA ALA A 459 13.13 -2.85 10.90
C ALA A 459 13.74 -1.59 11.53
N TYR A 460 13.80 -0.47 10.80
CA TYR A 460 14.41 0.77 11.29
C TYR A 460 13.65 1.37 12.47
N GLY A 461 12.31 1.30 12.47
CA GLY A 461 11.48 1.77 13.58
C GLY A 461 11.54 0.88 14.84
N LEU A 462 12.27 -0.23 14.80
CA LEU A 462 12.39 -1.19 15.91
C LEU A 462 13.77 -1.15 16.60
N ARG A 463 14.64 -0.22 16.21
CA ARG A 463 15.94 0.02 16.86
C ARG A 463 15.81 0.49 18.31
#